data_AF-A0A8E0TSM5-F1
#
_entry.id   AF-A0A8E0TSM5-F1
#
_cell.length_a   1.000
_cell.length_b   1.000
_cell.length_c   1.000
_cell.angle_alpha   90.00
_cell.angle_beta   90.00
_cell.angle_gamma   90.00
#
_symmetry.space_group_name_H-M   'P 1'
#
loop_
_entity.id
_entity.type
_entity.pdbx_description
1 polymer ?
#
loop_
_entity_poly.entity_id
_entity_poly.type
_entity_poly.pdbx_seq_one_letter_code
_entity_poly.pdbx_strand_id
1 'polypeptide(L)' 'MALKIEDAVNENCPWSGKPVSADSLTLYRGHVVGFCNPGCRDKFDSATRAFDEAIDKAEKP' A
#
# COMPACT_ATOMS: atom_id res chain seq x y z
N MET A 1 -8.01 12.87 9.77
CA MET A 1 -7.59 11.61 10.41
C MET A 1 -6.32 11.16 9.73
N ALA A 2 -5.20 11.09 10.45
CA ALA A 2 -3.94 10.61 9.90
C ALA A 2 -3.86 9.09 10.09
N LEU A 3 -3.31 8.37 9.10
CA LEU A 3 -2.98 6.95 9.23
C LEU A 3 -1.90 6.78 10.30
N LYS A 4 -2.01 5.75 11.13
CA LYS A 4 -1.01 5.44 12.15
C LYS A 4 -0.26 4.17 11.78
N ILE A 5 1.03 4.15 12.10
CA ILE A 5 1.90 2.99 11.86
C ILE A 5 1.46 1.77 12.68
N GLU A 6 0.81 2.01 13.83
CA GLU A 6 0.27 0.99 14.73
C GLU A 6 -0.87 0.19 14.09
N ASP A 7 -1.61 0.81 13.17
CA ASP A 7 -2.71 0.16 12.44
C ASP A 7 -2.20 -0.61 11.21
N ALA A 8 -0.91 -0.46 10.87
CA ALA A 8 -0.32 -1.09 9.69
C ALA A 8 -0.26 -2.61 9.88
N VAL A 9 -0.80 -3.35 8.91
CA VAL A 9 -0.78 -4.82 8.92
C VAL A 9 0.61 -5.42 8.69
N ASN A 10 1.59 -4.58 8.35
CA ASN A 10 2.96 -4.99 8.08
C ASN A 10 3.97 -4.09 8.81
N GLU A 11 4.96 -4.73 9.44
CA GLU A 11 6.06 -4.06 10.14
C GLU A 11 7.23 -3.73 9.21
N ASN A 12 7.39 -4.51 8.14
CA ASN A 12 8.48 -4.39 7.18
C ASN A 12 7.96 -4.14 5.77
N CYS A 13 8.73 -3.36 5.00
CA CYS A 13 8.45 -3.01 3.62
C CYS A 13 8.67 -4.23 2.71
N PRO A 14 7.68 -4.62 1.89
CA PRO A 14 7.76 -5.83 1.06
C PRO A 14 8.82 -5.76 -0.05
N TRP A 15 9.29 -4.56 -0.43
CA TRP A 15 10.33 -4.43 -1.46
C TRP A 15 11.75 -4.60 -0.94
N SER A 16 12.04 -4.05 0.23
CA SER A 16 13.41 -3.95 0.75
C SER A 16 13.64 -4.71 2.05
N GLY A 17 12.58 -5.14 2.73
CA GLY A 17 12.65 -5.74 4.08
C GLY A 17 12.97 -4.74 5.20
N LYS A 18 13.15 -3.45 4.89
CA LYS A 18 13.36 -2.39 5.87
C LYS A 18 12.08 -2.11 6.67
N PRO A 19 12.18 -1.61 7.92
CA PRO A 19 11.01 -1.24 8.70
C PRO A 19 10.16 -0.18 7.97
N VAL A 20 8.85 -0.24 8.17
CA VAL A 20 7.92 0.76 7.64
C VAL A 20 8.07 2.09 8.37
N SER A 21 7.75 3.17 7.68
CA SER A 21 7.84 4.53 8.20
C SER A 21 6.45 5.17 8.31
N ALA A 22 6.22 5.94 9.36
CA ALA A 22 4.91 6.54 9.66
C ALA A 22 4.48 7.62 8.63
N ASP A 23 5.43 8.21 7.90
CA ASP A 23 5.17 9.12 6.78
C ASP A 23 4.80 8.40 5.48
N SER A 24 4.96 7.07 5.45
CA SER A 24 4.91 6.23 4.26
C SER A 24 3.80 5.16 4.36
N LEU A 25 2.63 5.58 4.86
CA LEU A 25 1.46 4.73 5.05
C LEU A 25 0.39 4.99 3.97
N THR A 26 -0.36 3.96 3.59
CA THR A 26 -1.55 4.08 2.74
C THR A 26 -2.64 3.09 3.17
N LEU A 27 -3.86 3.31 2.68
CA LEU A 27 -4.99 2.41 2.91
C LEU A 27 -5.15 1.50 1.69
N TYR A 28 -5.19 0.19 1.91
CA TYR A 28 -5.39 -0.81 0.87
C TYR A 28 -6.43 -1.83 1.31
N ARG A 29 -7.51 -1.95 0.52
CA ARG A 29 -8.64 -2.85 0.79
C ARG A 29 -9.18 -2.76 2.23
N GLY A 30 -9.21 -1.56 2.80
CA GLY A 30 -9.69 -1.30 4.18
C GLY A 30 -8.64 -1.51 5.29
N HIS A 31 -7.42 -1.91 4.94
CA HIS A 31 -6.32 -2.10 5.88
C HIS A 31 -5.23 -1.04 5.69
N VAL A 32 -4.59 -0.63 6.78
CA VAL A 32 -3.42 0.26 6.69
C VAL A 32 -2.22 -0.59 6.32
N VAL A 33 -1.46 -0.16 5.32
CA VAL A 33 -0.20 -0.78 4.90
C VAL A 33 0.91 0.27 4.91
N GLY A 34 2.09 -0.13 5.38
CA GLY A 34 3.25 0.74 5.53
C GLY A 34 4.40 0.40 4.59
N PHE A 35 5.23 1.40 4.30
CA PHE A 35 6.41 1.28 3.45
C PHE A 35 7.62 1.97 4.05
N CYS A 36 8.81 1.62 3.60
CA CYS A 36 10.05 2.20 4.13
C CYS A 36 10.32 3.63 3.63
N ASN A 37 9.62 4.10 2.60
CA ASN A 37 9.68 5.47 2.09
C ASN A 37 8.45 5.80 1.21
N PRO A 38 8.19 7.08 0.90
CA PRO A 38 7.02 7.48 0.10
C PRO A 38 7.09 6.96 -1.33
N GLY A 39 8.28 6.90 -1.94
CA GLY A 39 8.44 6.40 -3.30
C GLY A 39 8.09 4.91 -3.45
N CYS A 40 8.30 4.13 -2.39
CA CYS A 40 7.76 2.79 -2.26
C CYS A 40 6.24 2.88 -2.23
N ARG A 41 5.63 3.55 -1.24
CA ARG A 41 4.16 3.72 -1.15
C ARG A 41 3.50 4.07 -2.50
N ASP A 42 4.04 5.04 -3.23
CA ASP A 42 3.48 5.52 -4.49
C ASP A 42 3.53 4.47 -5.61
N LYS A 43 4.60 3.66 -5.66
CA LYS A 43 4.68 2.52 -6.58
C LYS A 43 3.60 1.49 -6.28
N PHE A 44 3.29 1.26 -5.00
CA PHE A 44 2.28 0.31 -4.58
C PHE A 44 0.88 0.83 -4.92
N ASP A 45 0.60 2.09 -4.61
CA ASP A 45 -0.66 2.75 -4.99
C ASP A 45 -0.90 2.66 -6.50
N SER A 46 0.13 2.97 -7.30
CA SER A 46 0.04 2.87 -8.76
C SER A 46 -0.21 1.44 -9.24
N ALA A 47 0.54 0.46 -8.70
CA ALA A 47 0.38 -0.94 -9.07
C ALA A 47 -1.01 -1.47 -8.68
N THR A 48 -1.48 -1.18 -7.47
CA THR A 48 -2.79 -1.62 -6.98
C THR A 48 -3.93 -1.06 -7.83
N ARG A 49 -3.87 0.23 -8.21
CA ARG A 49 -4.83 0.82 -9.15
C ARG A 49 -4.82 0.14 -10.51
N ALA A 50 -3.64 -0.16 -11.05
CA ALA A 50 -3.52 -0.85 -12.33
C ALA A 50 -4.11 -2.27 -12.28
N PHE A 51 -3.90 -2.99 -11.17
CA PHE A 51 -4.51 -4.30 -10.96
C PHE A 51 -6.01 -4.21 -10.77
N ASP A 52 -6.51 -3.24 -10.00
CA ASP A 52 -7.94 -3.02 -9.78
C ASP A 52 -8.67 -2.75 -11.11
N GLU A 53 -8.10 -1.88 -11.96
CA GLU A 53 -8.63 -1.61 -13.30
C GLU A 53 -8.60 -2.87 -14.19
N ALA A 54 -7.53 -3.67 -14.12
CA ALA A 54 -7.43 -4.91 -14.88
C ALA A 54 -8.45 -5.95 -14.41
N ILE A 55 -8.74 -6.02 -13.10
CA ILE A 55 -9.75 -6.90 -12.53
C ILE A 55 -11.15 -6.44 -12.96
N ASP A 56 -11.48 -5.15 -12.85
CA ASP A 56 -12.78 -4.61 -13.29
C ASP A 56 -13.05 -4.93 -14.78
N LYS A 57 -12.04 -4.77 -15.64
CA LYS A 57 -12.10 -5.14 -17.05
C LYS A 57 -12.26 -6.64 -17.29
N ALA A 58 -11.69 -7.48 -16.43
CA ALA A 58 -11.80 -8.93 -16.54
C ALA A 58 -13.14 -9.46 -16.00
N GLU A 59 -13.74 -8.79 -15.02
CA GLU A 59 -15.02 -9.17 -14.41
C GLU A 59 -16.23 -8.67 -15.20
N LYS A 60 -16.07 -7.62 -16.03
CA LYS A 60 -17.14 -7.12 -16.89
C LYS A 60 -17.09 -7.77 -18.29
N PRO A 61 -17.99 -8.72 -18.61
CA PRO A 61 -18.03 -9.39 -19.91
C PRO A 61 -18.44 -8.46 -21.06
#